data_AF-A0A0D7ARF8-F1
#
_entry.id   AF-A0A0D7ARF8-F1
#
_cell.length_a   1.000
_cell.length_b   1.000
_cell.length_c   1.000
_cell.angle_alpha   90.00
_cell.angle_beta   90.00
_cell.angle_gamma   90.00
#
_symmetry.space_group_name_H-M   'P 1'
#
loop_
_entity.id
_entity.type
_entity.pdbx_description
1 polymer ?
#
loop_
_entity_poly.entity_id
_entity_poly.type
_entity_poly.pdbx_seq_one_letter_code
_entity_poly.pdbx_strand_id
1 'polypeptide(L)'
;MSANPYSTQSSPGWGQSGTPNGCTSNDNPSAALRPMKIAQLLKCVHTTDNQWHLDGHIVGKVTVVALVLSISRSAANFSYRIEDGSGTFEVRAWGEGRDDDETQWGGIE
;
A
#
# COMPACT_ATOMS: atom_id res chain seq x y z
N MET A 1 56.93 -43.69 -11.05
CA MET A 1 56.66 -42.41 -11.72
C MET A 1 55.24 -42.01 -11.39
N SER A 2 55.08 -40.77 -10.96
CA SER A 2 54.03 -40.22 -10.08
C SER A 2 52.62 -40.16 -10.69
N ALA A 3 51.62 -40.47 -9.87
CA ALA A 3 50.23 -40.08 -10.08
C ALA A 3 50.10 -38.55 -9.89
N ASN A 4 49.37 -37.88 -10.79
CA ASN A 4 49.10 -36.45 -10.72
C ASN A 4 47.63 -36.23 -10.28
N PRO A 5 47.36 -35.60 -9.12
CA PRO A 5 46.01 -35.36 -8.63
C PRO A 5 45.66 -33.87 -8.80
N TYR A 6 44.94 -33.51 -9.86
CA TYR A 6 44.23 -32.22 -9.90
C TYR A 6 43.05 -32.31 -10.86
N SER A 7 41.89 -32.59 -10.29
CA SER A 7 40.60 -32.28 -10.90
C SER A 7 40.26 -30.83 -10.57
N THR A 8 40.18 -29.95 -11.58
CA THR A 8 39.35 -28.75 -11.46
C THR A 8 38.97 -28.20 -12.84
N GLN A 9 37.69 -27.90 -12.94
CA GLN A 9 37.13 -26.75 -13.67
C GLN A 9 36.83 -26.94 -15.17
N SER A 10 35.66 -27.51 -15.43
CA SER A 10 34.93 -27.31 -16.69
C SER A 10 34.16 -25.98 -16.63
N SER A 11 34.61 -24.97 -17.38
CA SER A 11 33.71 -23.91 -17.85
C SER A 11 32.73 -24.50 -18.86
N PRO A 12 31.48 -24.00 -18.89
CA PRO A 12 31.03 -23.36 -20.12
C PRO A 12 30.01 -22.23 -19.90
N GLY A 13 29.92 -21.33 -20.87
CA GLY A 13 28.62 -20.75 -21.23
C GLY A 13 28.51 -19.24 -21.13
N TRP A 14 28.77 -18.61 -22.26
CA TRP A 14 28.28 -17.28 -22.61
C TRP A 14 26.75 -17.26 -22.62
N GLY A 15 26.17 -16.16 -22.10
CA GLY A 15 24.82 -15.72 -22.46
C GLY A 15 23.74 -15.92 -21.39
N GLN A 16 23.64 -15.00 -20.43
CA GLN A 16 22.33 -14.54 -19.95
C GLN A 16 22.38 -13.04 -19.68
N SER A 17 21.64 -12.30 -20.51
CA SER A 17 21.17 -10.95 -20.20
C SER A 17 20.23 -11.06 -18.98
N GLY A 18 20.80 -11.01 -17.78
CA GLY A 18 20.05 -10.91 -16.54
C GLY A 18 19.44 -9.52 -16.41
N THR A 19 18.12 -9.43 -16.54
CA THR A 19 17.33 -8.27 -16.13
C THR A 19 17.63 -7.93 -14.67
N PRO A 20 17.93 -6.67 -14.33
CA PRO A 20 18.08 -6.26 -12.94
C PRO A 20 16.69 -6.11 -12.34
N ASN A 21 16.19 -7.14 -11.66
CA ASN A 21 15.32 -7.02 -10.49
C ASN A 21 14.96 -8.42 -9.96
N GLY A 22 15.94 -9.06 -9.34
CA GLY A 22 15.69 -10.12 -8.38
C GLY A 22 15.30 -9.50 -7.04
N CYS A 23 14.01 -9.33 -6.81
CA CYS A 23 13.43 -9.07 -5.50
C CYS A 23 12.25 -10.03 -5.32
N THR A 24 12.49 -11.25 -4.83
CA THR A 24 11.41 -12.08 -4.29
C THR A 24 10.99 -11.46 -2.96
N SER A 25 9.99 -10.59 -2.97
CA SER A 25 9.50 -9.91 -1.77
C SER A 25 8.01 -10.14 -1.63
N ASN A 26 7.61 -11.30 -1.07
CA ASN A 26 6.27 -11.54 -0.51
C ASN A 26 5.14 -10.74 -1.21
N ASP A 27 4.97 -10.98 -2.52
CA ASP A 27 4.06 -10.22 -3.38
C ASP A 27 2.60 -10.64 -3.12
N ASN A 28 2.11 -10.44 -1.89
CA ASN A 28 0.67 -10.31 -1.67
C ASN A 28 0.31 -8.83 -1.85
N PRO A 29 -0.10 -8.41 -3.06
CA PRO A 29 -0.47 -7.01 -3.32
C PRO A 29 -1.60 -6.51 -2.42
N SER A 30 -2.39 -7.40 -1.81
CA SER A 30 -3.45 -7.03 -0.88
C SER A 30 -2.94 -6.69 0.53
N ALA A 31 -1.74 -7.15 0.89
CA ALA A 31 -1.17 -6.97 2.23
C ALA A 31 -0.39 -5.66 2.39
N ALA A 32 0.10 -5.07 1.29
CA ALA A 32 0.87 -3.83 1.33
C ALA A 32 -0.02 -2.59 1.56
N LEU A 33 0.45 -1.65 2.37
CA LEU A 33 -0.14 -0.30 2.49
C LEU A 33 0.38 0.58 1.36
N ARG A 34 -0.52 1.07 0.51
CA ARG A 34 -0.15 1.87 -0.67
C ARG A 34 -0.55 3.34 -0.53
N PRO A 35 0.38 4.30 -0.68
CA PRO A 35 0.01 5.70 -0.77
C PRO A 35 -0.77 5.95 -2.07
N MET A 36 -1.94 6.59 -1.98
CA MET A 36 -2.79 6.87 -3.14
C MET A 36 -3.43 8.26 -3.04
N LYS A 37 -3.75 8.84 -4.20
CA LYS A 37 -4.60 10.03 -4.32
C LYS A 37 -6.08 9.64 -4.32
N ILE A 38 -6.95 10.53 -3.87
CA ILE A 38 -8.40 10.31 -3.90
C ILE A 38 -8.90 10.08 -5.33
N ALA A 39 -8.40 10.83 -6.31
CA ALA A 39 -8.75 10.62 -7.72
C ALA A 39 -8.43 9.22 -8.24
N GLN A 40 -7.44 8.53 -7.67
CA GLN A 40 -7.12 7.15 -8.03
C GLN A 40 -8.13 6.18 -7.39
N LEU A 41 -8.48 6.41 -6.12
CA LEU A 41 -9.50 5.61 -5.43
C LEU A 41 -10.86 5.69 -6.13
N LEU A 42 -11.24 6.87 -6.62
CA LEU A 42 -12.48 7.08 -7.37
C LEU A 42 -12.51 6.37 -8.73
N LYS A 43 -11.35 5.97 -9.26
CA LYS A 43 -11.22 5.21 -10.52
C LYS A 43 -11.12 3.70 -10.29
N CYS A 44 -11.05 3.25 -9.04
CA CYS A 44 -10.96 1.83 -8.75
C CYS A 44 -12.25 1.10 -9.17
N VAL A 45 -12.09 -0.08 -9.75
CA VAL A 45 -13.17 -0.97 -10.15
C VAL A 45 -13.25 -2.12 -9.15
N HIS A 46 -14.47 -2.49 -8.75
CA HIS A 46 -14.74 -3.64 -7.90
C HIS A 46 -15.08 -4.86 -8.76
N THR A 47 -14.50 -6.00 -8.42
CA THR A 47 -14.70 -7.28 -9.12
C THR A 47 -15.58 -8.24 -8.29
N THR A 48 -16.12 -9.26 -8.94
CA THR A 48 -17.04 -10.23 -8.31
C THR A 48 -16.39 -11.08 -7.22
N ASP A 49 -15.07 -11.20 -7.21
CA ASP A 49 -14.25 -11.87 -6.19
C ASP A 49 -13.90 -10.95 -5.01
N ASN A 50 -14.57 -9.80 -4.90
CA ASN A 50 -14.42 -8.83 -3.83
C ASN A 50 -13.03 -8.17 -3.74
N GLN A 51 -12.37 -8.01 -4.89
CA GLN A 51 -11.13 -7.28 -5.02
C GLN A 51 -11.38 -5.89 -5.61
N TRP A 52 -10.52 -4.94 -5.27
CA TRP A 52 -10.48 -3.63 -5.91
C TRP A 52 -9.31 -3.60 -6.88
N HIS A 53 -9.52 -3.02 -8.06
CA HIS A 53 -8.48 -2.88 -9.08
C HIS A 53 -8.35 -1.44 -9.53
N LEU A 54 -7.10 -1.01 -9.74
CA LEU A 54 -6.77 0.22 -10.45
C LEU A 54 -5.81 -0.13 -11.58
N ASP A 55 -6.17 0.20 -12.81
CA ASP A 55 -5.35 -0.05 -14.00
C ASP A 55 -4.83 -1.50 -14.08
N GLY A 56 -5.72 -2.47 -13.78
CA GLY A 56 -5.41 -3.90 -13.78
C GLY A 56 -4.68 -4.43 -12.54
N HIS A 57 -4.27 -3.57 -11.60
CA HIS A 57 -3.56 -3.97 -10.39
C HIS A 57 -4.49 -4.07 -9.20
N ILE A 58 -4.39 -5.16 -8.44
CA ILE A 58 -5.14 -5.33 -7.18
C ILE A 58 -4.73 -4.24 -6.19
N VAL A 59 -5.71 -3.57 -5.61
CA VAL A 59 -5.60 -2.55 -4.56
C VAL A 59 -6.16 -3.14 -3.27
N GLY A 60 -5.30 -3.26 -2.25
CA GLY A 60 -5.69 -3.69 -0.91
C GLY A 60 -5.83 -2.51 0.03
N LYS A 61 -4.93 -2.43 1.01
CA LYS A 61 -4.91 -1.33 1.99
C LYS A 61 -4.24 -0.10 1.40
N VAL A 62 -4.80 1.07 1.69
CA VAL A 62 -4.33 2.35 1.15
C VAL A 62 -4.11 3.37 2.25
N THR A 63 -3.27 4.36 1.97
CA THR A 63 -3.04 5.53 2.82
C THR A 63 -3.20 6.78 1.96
N VAL A 64 -3.90 7.77 2.50
CA VAL A 64 -4.19 9.04 1.84
C VAL A 64 -3.86 10.16 2.82
N VAL A 65 -3.36 11.28 2.31
CA VAL A 65 -3.24 12.54 3.05
C VAL A 65 -4.24 13.51 2.46
N ALA A 66 -5.14 14.04 3.29
CA ALA A 66 -6.24 14.88 2.84
C ALA A 66 -6.69 15.84 3.95
N LEU A 67 -7.33 16.94 3.56
CA LEU A 67 -8.00 17.89 4.44
C LEU A 67 -9.39 17.37 4.82
N VAL A 68 -9.77 17.51 6.09
CA VAL A 68 -11.12 17.18 6.56
C VAL A 68 -12.04 18.37 6.28
N LEU A 69 -13.08 18.16 5.47
CA LEU A 69 -14.08 19.16 5.11
C LEU A 69 -15.30 19.14 6.03
N SER A 70 -15.69 17.97 6.53
CA SER A 70 -16.81 17.83 7.45
C SER A 70 -16.70 16.55 8.27
N ILE A 71 -17.23 16.60 9.50
CA ILE A 71 -17.29 15.47 10.43
C ILE A 71 -18.76 15.24 10.80
N SER A 72 -19.22 14.01 10.68
CA SER A 72 -20.55 13.56 11.11
C SER A 72 -20.40 12.42 12.11
N ARG A 73 -20.82 12.65 13.36
CA ARG A 73 -20.73 11.67 14.45
C ARG A 73 -22.07 10.95 14.63
N SER A 74 -22.03 9.63 14.61
CA SER A 74 -23.12 8.73 15.00
C SER A 74 -22.70 7.94 16.25
N ALA A 75 -23.63 7.25 16.88
CA ALA A 75 -23.35 6.45 18.09
C ALA A 75 -22.29 5.36 17.86
N ALA A 76 -22.17 4.84 16.63
CA ALA A 76 -21.27 3.73 16.30
C ALA A 76 -20.09 4.10 15.39
N ASN A 77 -20.12 5.28 14.76
CA ASN A 77 -19.10 5.67 13.78
C ASN A 77 -18.93 7.18 13.66
N PHE A 78 -17.78 7.55 13.11
CA PHE A 78 -17.46 8.89 12.64
C PHE A 78 -17.33 8.82 11.12
N SER A 79 -18.08 9.67 10.41
CA SER A 79 -17.96 9.82 8.96
C SER A 79 -17.27 11.15 8.65
N TYR A 80 -16.20 11.08 7.88
CA TYR A 80 -15.37 12.21 7.47
C TYR A 80 -15.52 12.43 5.98
N ARG A 81 -15.78 13.67 5.57
CA ARG A 81 -15.62 14.07 4.17
C ARG A 81 -14.23 14.68 4.02
N ILE A 82 -13.39 14.10 3.15
CA ILE A 82 -12.00 14.49 2.97
C ILE A 82 -11.69 14.90 1.53
N GLU A 83 -10.68 15.74 1.33
CA GLU A 83 -10.27 16.26 0.01
C GLU A 83 -8.74 16.48 -0.07
N ASP A 84 -8.11 16.14 -1.20
CA ASP A 84 -6.64 16.14 -1.37
C ASP A 84 -6.14 16.98 -2.58
N GLY A 85 -6.98 17.84 -3.14
CA GLY A 85 -6.74 18.58 -4.38
C GLY A 85 -7.12 17.79 -5.65
N SER A 86 -7.27 16.47 -5.55
CA SER A 86 -7.59 15.60 -6.70
C SER A 86 -9.04 15.12 -6.70
N GLY A 87 -9.73 15.19 -5.57
CA GLY A 87 -11.14 14.87 -5.43
C GLY A 87 -11.59 14.80 -3.98
N THR A 88 -12.87 14.51 -3.79
CA THR A 88 -13.50 14.37 -2.47
C THR A 88 -13.87 12.92 -2.22
N PHE A 89 -13.71 12.44 -0.99
CA PHE A 89 -14.07 11.08 -0.58
C PHE A 89 -14.77 11.08 0.79
N GLU A 90 -15.66 10.12 1.02
CA GLU A 90 -16.29 9.89 2.32
C GLU A 90 -15.68 8.66 3.00
N VAL A 91 -15.15 8.83 4.21
CA VAL A 91 -14.51 7.77 4.99
C VAL A 91 -15.30 7.56 6.28
N ARG A 92 -15.58 6.30 6.62
CA ARG A 92 -16.23 5.94 7.88
C ARG A 92 -15.28 5.19 8.79
N ALA A 93 -14.99 5.77 9.94
CA ALA A 93 -14.25 5.15 11.02
C ALA A 93 -15.23 4.57 12.05
N TRP A 94 -15.03 3.31 12.42
CA TRP A 94 -15.78 2.62 13.46
C TRP A 94 -14.87 2.48 14.68
N GLY A 95 -15.25 3.07 15.81
CA GLY A 95 -14.45 3.04 17.02
C GLY A 95 -14.93 4.07 18.05
N GLU A 96 -14.50 3.88 19.30
CA GLU A 96 -14.55 4.92 20.32
C GLU A 96 -13.61 6.02 19.86
N GLY A 97 -14.15 7.23 19.62
CA GLY A 97 -13.33 8.42 19.44
C GLY A 97 -12.50 8.50 20.70
N ARG A 98 -11.23 8.12 20.61
CA ARG A 98 -10.33 8.18 21.74
C ARG A 98 -10.20 9.67 22.01
N ASP A 99 -10.77 10.14 23.11
CA ASP A 99 -10.65 11.50 23.62
C ASP A 99 -9.17 11.89 23.92
N ASP A 100 -8.19 11.09 23.48
CA ASP A 100 -6.75 11.30 23.63
C ASP A 100 -6.18 12.29 22.58
N ASP A 101 -6.85 12.53 21.44
CA ASP A 101 -6.33 13.46 20.42
C ASP A 101 -6.44 14.94 20.83
N GLU A 102 -7.37 15.28 21.73
CA GLU A 102 -7.50 16.64 22.29
C GLU A 102 -6.35 16.96 23.27
N THR A 103 -5.71 15.92 23.82
CA THR A 103 -4.67 16.06 24.86
C THR A 103 -3.25 16.13 24.29
N GLN A 104 -3.01 15.63 23.08
CA GLN A 104 -1.64 15.51 22.54
C GLN A 104 -1.09 16.80 21.92
N TRP A 105 -1.95 17.75 21.52
CA TRP A 105 -1.54 19.00 20.86
C TRP A 105 -1.97 20.28 21.61
N GLY A 106 -2.64 20.16 22.75
CA GLY A 106 -3.16 21.28 23.54
C GLY A 106 -2.13 21.97 24.47
N GLY A 107 -0.83 21.84 24.20
CA GLY A 107 0.24 22.29 25.11
C GLY A 107 1.37 23.05 24.42
N ILE A 108 1.04 24.00 23.54
CA ILE A 108 1.99 25.04 23.12
C ILE A 108 1.48 26.40 23.63
N GLU A 109 1.76 26.66 24.89
CA GLU A 109 1.70 28.01 25.50
C GLU A 109 3.07 28.67 25.41
#